data_AF-K9KGU0-F1
#
_entry.id   AF-K9KGU0-F1
#
_cell.length_a   1.000
_cell.length_b   1.000
_cell.length_c   1.000
_cell.angle_alpha   90.00
_cell.angle_beta   90.00
_cell.angle_gamma   90.00
#
_symmetry.space_group_name_H-M   'P 1'
#
loop_
_entity.id
_entity.type
_entity.pdbx_description
1 polymer ?
#
loop_
_entity_poly.entity_id
_entity_poly.type
_entity_poly.pdbx_seq_one_letter_code
_entity_poly.pdbx_strand_id
1 'polypeptide(L)'
;IRNQRRYRQRRKAELVKLQQTYAALNSKATFYGEQVDYYKSYIKTCLDNLASKGKVSKKPREMKGKKSKKISLKYTAARLHEKGVLLEIEDLQVNQFKNVIFEISPTEEVGDFEVKAKFMGVQMETFMLHYQDLLQLQYEGVAVMKLFDRAKVNVNLLIFLLNKKFYGK
;
A
#
# COMPACT_ATOMS: atom_id res chain seq x y z
N ILE A 1 -39.24 51.22 15.26
CA ILE A 1 -39.07 50.45 16.52
C ILE A 1 -39.67 49.04 16.47
N ARG A 2 -40.81 48.80 15.79
CA ARG A 2 -41.59 47.53 15.81
C ARG A 2 -40.85 46.24 15.40
N ASN A 3 -39.82 46.30 14.55
CA ASN A 3 -39.09 45.11 14.06
C ASN A 3 -37.79 44.77 14.83
N GLN A 4 -37.33 45.61 15.76
CA GLN A 4 -36.04 45.43 16.43
C GLN A 4 -35.97 44.15 17.27
N ARG A 5 -37.05 43.79 17.97
CA ARG A 5 -37.13 42.59 18.81
C ARG A 5 -37.01 41.31 17.97
N ARG A 6 -37.70 41.26 16.84
CA ARG A 6 -37.66 40.14 15.88
C ARG A 6 -36.27 39.99 15.26
N TYR A 7 -35.61 41.10 14.95
CA TYR A 7 -34.22 41.11 14.45
C TYR A 7 -33.20 40.64 15.49
N ARG A 8 -33.40 40.98 16.78
CA ARG A 8 -32.55 40.48 17.88
C ARG A 8 -32.73 38.98 18.08
N GLN A 9 -33.98 38.48 18.07
CA GLN A 9 -34.25 37.04 18.17
C GLN A 9 -33.64 36.27 17.00
N ARG A 10 -33.80 36.75 15.77
CA ARG A 10 -33.22 36.11 14.58
C ARG A 10 -31.70 36.06 14.65
N ARG A 11 -31.04 37.17 15.01
CA ARG A 11 -29.58 37.19 15.21
C ARG A 11 -29.12 36.21 16.30
N LYS A 12 -29.83 36.12 17.42
CA LYS A 12 -29.50 35.15 18.49
C LYS A 12 -29.61 33.72 17.98
N ALA A 13 -30.68 33.38 17.24
CA ALA A 13 -30.86 32.05 16.67
C ALA A 13 -29.80 31.70 15.61
N GLU A 14 -29.46 32.66 14.74
CA GLU A 14 -28.38 32.48 13.74
C GLU A 14 -27.02 32.29 14.41
N LEU A 15 -26.73 33.04 15.49
CA LEU A 15 -25.48 32.91 16.25
C LEU A 15 -25.38 31.52 16.91
N VAL A 16 -26.46 31.02 17.51
CA VAL A 16 -26.50 29.66 18.08
C VAL A 16 -26.30 28.60 16.98
N LYS A 17 -26.94 28.75 15.82
CA LYS A 17 -26.77 27.83 14.69
C LYS A 17 -25.33 27.84 14.17
N LEU A 18 -24.70 29.01 14.09
CA LEU A 18 -23.29 29.16 13.72
C LEU A 18 -22.38 28.48 14.73
N GLN A 19 -22.61 28.66 16.04
CA GLN A 19 -21.84 27.99 17.09
C GLN A 19 -21.97 26.47 17.03
N GLN A 20 -23.18 25.95 16.83
CA GLN A 20 -23.40 24.51 16.65
C GLN A 20 -22.70 23.98 15.41
N THR A 21 -22.77 24.71 14.29
CA THR A 21 -22.10 24.34 13.05
C THR A 21 -20.58 24.35 13.22
N TYR A 22 -20.03 25.35 13.91
CA TYR A 22 -18.61 25.45 14.23
C TYR A 22 -18.16 24.28 15.12
N ALA A 23 -18.92 23.96 16.18
CA ALA A 23 -18.60 22.85 17.06
C ALA A 23 -18.65 21.50 16.31
N ALA A 24 -19.65 21.29 15.45
CA ALA A 24 -19.76 20.10 14.62
C ALA A 24 -18.59 20.00 13.61
N LEU A 25 -18.21 21.11 12.96
CA LEU A 25 -17.05 21.15 12.09
C LEU A 25 -15.75 20.85 12.84
N ASN A 26 -15.58 21.42 14.03
CA ASN A 26 -14.39 21.21 14.84
C ASN A 26 -14.28 19.75 15.30
N SER A 27 -15.39 19.15 15.74
CA SER A 27 -15.45 17.73 16.08
C SER A 27 -15.16 16.83 14.88
N LYS A 28 -15.64 17.20 13.68
CA LYS A 28 -15.31 16.49 12.44
C LYS A 28 -13.83 16.63 12.07
N ALA A 29 -13.25 17.81 12.26
CA ALA A 29 -11.83 18.06 12.01
C ALA A 29 -10.94 17.26 12.97
N THR A 30 -11.26 17.23 14.27
CA THR A 30 -10.50 16.44 15.25
C THR A 30 -10.61 14.95 14.95
N PHE A 31 -11.80 14.45 14.60
CA PHE A 31 -12.00 13.05 14.25
C PHE A 31 -11.13 12.60 13.06
N TYR A 32 -11.08 13.38 11.98
CA TYR A 32 -10.20 13.06 10.86
C TYR A 32 -8.72 13.21 11.22
N GLY A 33 -8.37 14.15 12.09
CA GLY A 33 -7.01 14.27 12.63
C GLY A 33 -6.58 12.99 13.35
N GLU A 34 -7.43 12.49 14.25
CA GLU A 34 -7.19 11.23 14.98
C GLU A 34 -7.11 10.02 14.04
N GLN A 35 -7.95 9.96 13.00
CA GLN A 35 -7.87 8.90 11.98
C GLN A 35 -6.54 8.92 11.22
N VAL A 36 -6.06 10.11 10.85
CA VAL A 36 -4.76 10.28 10.19
C VAL A 36 -3.62 9.85 11.11
N ASP A 37 -3.67 10.24 12.38
CA ASP A 37 -2.62 9.90 13.34
C ASP A 37 -2.61 8.40 13.67
N TYR A 38 -3.78 7.78 13.79
CA TYR A 38 -3.91 6.34 13.93
C TYR A 38 -3.29 5.62 12.73
N TYR A 39 -3.62 6.03 11.51
CA TYR A 39 -3.08 5.43 10.29
C TYR A 39 -1.55 5.59 10.17
N LYS A 40 -1.02 6.77 10.51
CA LYS A 40 0.44 6.99 10.58
C LYS A 40 1.11 6.07 11.60
N SER A 41 0.51 5.92 12.79
CA SER A 41 1.04 5.03 13.83
C SER A 41 1.03 3.56 13.39
N TYR A 42 -0.01 3.14 12.66
CA TYR A 42 -0.13 1.80 12.11
C TYR A 42 0.92 1.53 11.03
N ILE A 43 1.10 2.44 10.07
CA ILE A 43 2.16 2.32 9.05
C ILE A 43 3.51 2.22 9.74
N LYS A 44 3.80 3.11 10.70
CA LYS A 44 5.08 3.11 11.40
C LYS A 44 5.33 1.79 12.13
N THR A 45 4.32 1.27 12.84
CA THR A 45 4.40 -0.02 13.52
C THR A 45 4.62 -1.16 12.53
N CYS A 46 3.94 -1.12 11.37
CA CYS A 46 4.18 -2.07 10.28
C CYS A 46 5.62 -1.98 9.77
N LEU A 47 6.11 -0.80 9.40
CA LEU A 47 7.47 -0.60 8.89
C LEU A 47 8.55 -0.96 9.93
N ASP A 48 8.33 -0.66 11.21
CA ASP A 48 9.21 -1.06 12.31
C ASP A 48 9.24 -2.59 12.47
N ASN A 49 8.08 -3.25 12.31
CA ASN A 49 7.99 -4.71 12.24
C ASN A 49 8.69 -5.28 10.99
N LEU A 50 8.67 -4.57 9.86
CA LEU A 50 9.43 -4.94 8.66
C LEU A 50 10.96 -4.78 8.90
N ALA A 51 11.39 -3.67 9.50
CA ALA A 51 12.81 -3.33 9.69
C ALA A 51 13.49 -4.21 10.76
N SER A 52 12.79 -4.49 11.86
CA SER A 52 13.28 -5.36 12.93
C SER A 52 13.49 -6.80 12.45
N LYS A 53 12.64 -7.31 11.55
CA LYS A 53 12.75 -8.67 10.98
C LYS A 53 13.70 -8.79 9.81
N GLY A 54 13.91 -7.72 9.03
CA GLY A 54 14.93 -7.68 7.97
C GLY A 54 16.36 -7.90 8.48
N LYS A 55 16.61 -7.70 9.78
CA LYS A 55 17.91 -7.98 10.42
C LYS A 55 18.10 -9.46 10.81
N VAL A 56 17.05 -10.27 10.88
CA VAL A 56 17.10 -11.64 11.45
C VAL A 56 17.47 -12.72 10.43
N SER A 57 17.50 -12.43 9.12
CA SER A 57 18.06 -13.37 8.13
C SER A 57 19.60 -13.35 8.05
N LYS A 58 20.28 -12.51 8.85
CA LYS A 58 21.73 -12.63 9.08
C LYS A 58 21.99 -13.75 10.11
N LYS A 59 21.90 -15.01 9.68
CA LYS A 59 22.65 -16.07 10.38
C LYS A 59 24.13 -15.74 10.23
N PRO A 60 24.91 -15.60 11.33
CA PRO A 60 26.36 -15.44 11.25
C PRO A 60 26.95 -16.82 10.96
N ARG A 61 27.03 -17.19 9.68
CA ARG A 61 27.96 -18.23 9.25
C ARG A 61 28.99 -17.57 8.37
N GLU A 62 30.18 -17.48 8.95
CA GLU A 62 31.47 -17.15 8.37
C GLU A 62 31.56 -17.56 6.91
N MET A 63 31.93 -16.62 6.04
CA MET A 63 32.82 -16.82 4.90
C MET A 63 33.02 -15.47 4.20
N LYS A 64 34.29 -15.05 4.16
CA LYS A 64 34.80 -13.90 3.42
C LYS A 64 34.32 -13.94 1.96
N GLY A 65 33.89 -12.77 1.45
CA GLY A 65 33.90 -12.47 0.02
C GLY A 65 32.67 -12.89 -0.79
N LYS A 66 31.60 -12.07 -0.76
CA LYS A 66 30.75 -11.73 -1.92
C LYS A 66 29.65 -10.77 -1.46
N LYS A 67 29.53 -9.63 -2.16
CA LYS A 67 28.46 -8.64 -1.99
C LYS A 67 27.13 -9.37 -1.76
N SER A 68 26.44 -9.03 -0.67
CA SER A 68 25.14 -9.59 -0.27
C SER A 68 24.19 -9.61 -1.47
N LYS A 69 23.97 -10.77 -2.06
CA LYS A 69 23.02 -10.93 -3.16
C LYS A 69 21.64 -10.54 -2.63
N LYS A 70 21.14 -9.36 -3.02
CA LYS A 70 19.71 -9.02 -2.92
C LYS A 70 18.97 -10.20 -3.58
N ILE A 71 18.26 -11.01 -2.78
CA ILE A 71 17.57 -12.20 -3.29
C ILE A 71 16.38 -11.69 -4.10
N SER A 72 16.53 -11.61 -5.41
CA SER A 72 15.40 -11.29 -6.29
C SER A 72 14.50 -12.53 -6.39
N LEU A 73 13.22 -12.33 -6.14
CA LEU A 73 12.20 -13.36 -6.20
C LEU A 73 11.57 -13.36 -7.58
N LYS A 74 11.75 -14.47 -8.30
CA LYS A 74 11.20 -14.67 -9.64
C LYS A 74 9.95 -15.51 -9.57
N TYR A 75 8.85 -14.97 -10.10
CA TYR A 75 7.57 -15.68 -10.23
C TYR A 75 7.06 -15.57 -11.66
N THR A 76 6.62 -16.69 -12.20
CA THR A 76 5.86 -16.67 -13.46
C THR A 76 4.48 -16.07 -13.21
N ALA A 77 3.93 -15.36 -14.20
CA ALA A 77 2.57 -14.82 -14.10
C ALA A 77 1.55 -15.93 -13.86
N ALA A 78 1.73 -17.11 -14.48
CA ALA A 78 0.88 -18.27 -14.26
C ALA A 78 0.82 -18.68 -12.77
N ARG A 79 1.96 -18.65 -12.07
CA ARG A 79 2.03 -19.00 -10.65
C ARG A 79 1.46 -17.93 -9.74
N LEU A 80 1.55 -16.66 -10.12
CA LEU A 80 0.88 -15.58 -9.39
C LEU A 80 -0.64 -15.65 -9.59
N HIS A 81 -1.07 -16.07 -10.78
CA HIS A 81 -2.48 -16.27 -11.11
C HIS A 81 -3.10 -17.43 -10.35
N GLU A 82 -2.42 -18.59 -10.29
CA GLU A 82 -2.85 -19.74 -9.48
C GLU A 82 -2.98 -19.40 -7.98
N LYS A 83 -2.15 -18.48 -7.48
CA LYS A 83 -2.21 -18.00 -6.10
C LYS A 83 -3.29 -16.92 -5.86
N GLY A 84 -3.96 -16.47 -6.92
CA GLY A 84 -4.92 -15.37 -6.87
C GLY A 84 -4.29 -13.99 -6.66
N VAL A 85 -2.95 -13.89 -6.64
CA VAL A 85 -2.24 -12.60 -6.53
C VAL A 85 -2.43 -11.82 -7.82
N LEU A 86 -2.21 -12.45 -8.97
CA LEU A 86 -2.51 -11.87 -10.28
C LEU A 86 -3.91 -12.30 -10.70
N LEU A 87 -4.75 -11.36 -11.13
CA LEU A 87 -6.10 -11.65 -11.61
C LEU A 87 -6.11 -11.77 -13.13
N GLU A 88 -5.70 -10.69 -13.81
CA GLU A 88 -5.74 -10.60 -15.26
C GLU A 88 -4.59 -9.74 -15.76
N ILE A 89 -4.16 -9.95 -17.00
CA ILE A 89 -3.26 -9.04 -17.70
C ILE A 89 -3.99 -8.63 -18.99
N GLU A 90 -4.16 -7.33 -19.17
CA GLU A 90 -4.72 -6.73 -20.38
C GLU A 90 -3.86 -7.08 -21.59
N ASP A 91 -4.50 -7.39 -22.73
CA ASP A 91 -3.89 -7.84 -23.99
C ASP A 91 -3.14 -9.19 -23.96
N LEU A 92 -3.17 -9.94 -22.85
CA LEU A 92 -2.58 -11.28 -22.78
C LEU A 92 -3.59 -12.36 -22.39
N GLN A 93 -3.62 -13.44 -23.17
CA GLN A 93 -4.35 -14.65 -22.80
C GLN A 93 -3.65 -15.42 -21.68
N VAL A 94 -4.42 -16.13 -20.85
CA VAL A 94 -3.91 -16.96 -19.74
C VAL A 94 -2.85 -17.96 -20.19
N ASN A 95 -2.94 -18.48 -21.42
CA ASN A 95 -1.94 -19.39 -22.00
C ASN A 95 -0.55 -18.76 -22.11
N GLN A 96 -0.47 -17.45 -22.31
CA GLN A 96 0.77 -16.70 -22.45
C GLN A 96 1.39 -16.32 -21.09
N PHE A 97 0.69 -16.52 -19.97
CA PHE A 97 1.20 -16.20 -18.63
C PHE A 97 2.44 -17.03 -18.25
N LYS A 98 2.70 -18.14 -18.94
CA LYS A 98 3.92 -18.93 -18.78
C LYS A 98 5.17 -18.19 -19.28
N ASN A 99 5.00 -17.27 -20.23
CA ASN A 99 6.08 -16.51 -20.87
C ASN A 99 6.39 -15.20 -20.14
N VAL A 100 5.56 -14.81 -19.17
CA VAL A 100 5.74 -13.61 -18.33
C VAL A 100 6.38 -14.02 -17.00
N ILE A 101 7.47 -13.36 -16.64
CA ILE A 101 8.18 -13.52 -15.37
C ILE A 101 8.24 -12.17 -14.67
N PHE A 102 7.76 -12.11 -13.44
CA PHE A 102 7.94 -10.99 -12.53
C PHE A 102 9.13 -11.26 -11.61
N GLU A 103 10.07 -10.34 -11.57
CA GLU A 103 11.23 -10.34 -10.70
C GLU A 103 11.07 -9.23 -9.67
N ILE A 104 10.88 -9.60 -8.40
CA ILE A 104 10.71 -8.67 -7.29
C ILE A 104 12.03 -8.61 -6.53
N SER A 105 12.64 -7.45 -6.44
CA SER A 105 13.88 -7.21 -5.68
C SER A 105 13.64 -6.16 -4.58
N PRO A 106 14.13 -6.40 -3.35
CA PRO A 106 14.06 -5.41 -2.29
C PRO A 106 15.11 -4.31 -2.54
N THR A 107 14.77 -3.06 -2.25
CA THR A 107 15.73 -1.94 -2.32
C THR A 107 16.47 -1.79 -0.98
N GLU A 108 17.26 -0.71 -0.83
CA GLU A 108 17.97 -0.41 0.43
C GLU A 108 17.03 0.13 1.51
N GLU A 109 15.93 0.76 1.10
CA GLU A 109 14.92 1.29 2.00
C GLU A 109 13.90 0.22 2.38
N VAL A 110 13.53 0.18 3.67
CA VAL A 110 12.57 -0.79 4.18
C VAL A 110 11.17 -0.40 3.72
N GLY A 111 10.55 -1.27 2.92
CA GLY A 111 9.21 -1.04 2.39
C GLY A 111 9.20 -0.78 0.89
N ASP A 112 10.36 -0.59 0.26
CA ASP A 112 10.45 -0.34 -1.17
C ASP A 112 10.88 -1.60 -1.92
N PHE A 113 10.14 -1.92 -2.99
CA PHE A 113 10.41 -3.07 -3.84
C PHE A 113 10.46 -2.63 -5.29
N GLU A 114 11.47 -3.11 -6.00
CA GLU A 114 11.56 -2.96 -7.44
C GLU A 114 10.96 -4.22 -8.08
N VAL A 115 9.87 -4.06 -8.84
CA VAL A 115 9.20 -5.14 -9.57
C VAL A 115 9.52 -4.99 -11.06
N LYS A 116 10.22 -5.97 -11.62
CA LYS A 116 10.59 -6.03 -13.04
C LYS A 116 9.73 -7.07 -13.75
N ALA A 117 9.04 -6.66 -14.80
CA ALA A 117 8.32 -7.58 -15.68
C ALA A 117 9.21 -7.96 -16.87
N LYS A 118 9.39 -9.26 -17.10
CA LYS A 118 10.08 -9.83 -18.25
C LYS A 118 9.11 -10.67 -19.07
N PHE A 119 9.00 -10.38 -20.35
CA PHE A 119 8.23 -11.18 -21.29
C PHE A 119 9.17 -11.86 -22.28
N MET A 120 9.13 -13.20 -22.32
CA MET A 120 10.01 -14.00 -23.18
C MET A 120 11.52 -13.69 -23.03
N GLY A 121 11.94 -13.31 -21.82
CA GLY A 121 13.33 -12.95 -21.52
C GLY A 121 13.70 -11.47 -21.74
N VAL A 122 12.84 -10.70 -22.39
CA VAL A 122 13.00 -9.24 -22.57
C VAL A 122 12.40 -8.50 -21.38
N GLN A 123 13.16 -7.61 -20.76
CA GLN A 123 12.63 -6.74 -19.70
C GLN A 123 11.75 -5.67 -20.36
N MET A 124 10.46 -5.67 -19.99
CA MET A 124 9.48 -4.74 -20.54
C MET A 124 9.43 -3.49 -19.68
N GLU A 125 9.11 -3.66 -18.40
CA GLU A 125 8.83 -2.54 -17.51
C GLU A 125 9.40 -2.81 -16.12
N THR A 126 9.72 -1.71 -15.44
CA THR A 126 10.19 -1.71 -14.05
C THR A 126 9.29 -0.78 -13.26
N PHE A 127 8.73 -1.28 -12.17
CA PHE A 127 7.81 -0.54 -11.31
C PHE A 127 8.40 -0.49 -9.90
N MET A 128 8.40 0.70 -9.30
CA MET A 128 8.73 0.87 -7.89
C MET A 128 7.46 0.75 -7.08
N LEU A 129 7.45 -0.23 -6.18
CA LEU A 129 6.32 -0.56 -5.33
C LEU A 129 6.65 -0.17 -3.89
N HIS A 130 5.94 0.83 -3.39
CA HIS A 130 6.02 1.25 -2.00
C HIS A 130 5.01 0.46 -1.17
N TYR A 131 5.48 -0.17 -0.09
CA TYR A 131 4.63 -0.95 0.82
C TYR A 131 3.56 -0.08 1.48
N GLN A 132 3.86 1.20 1.70
CA GLN A 132 2.93 2.18 2.24
C GLN A 132 1.71 2.39 1.34
N ASP A 133 1.91 2.46 0.02
CA ASP A 133 0.82 2.60 -0.95
C ASP A 133 -0.10 1.37 -0.93
N LEU A 134 0.47 0.16 -0.76
CA LEU A 134 -0.31 -1.05 -0.61
C LEU A 134 -1.16 -1.05 0.66
N LEU A 135 -0.61 -0.60 1.79
CA LEU A 135 -1.37 -0.46 3.03
C LEU A 135 -2.49 0.59 2.90
N GLN A 136 -2.24 1.65 2.13
CA GLN A 136 -3.24 2.68 1.89
C GLN A 136 -4.40 2.14 1.07
N LEU A 137 -4.11 1.45 -0.03
CA LEU A 137 -5.14 0.79 -0.85
C LEU A 137 -5.95 -0.21 -0.03
N GLN A 138 -5.29 -0.96 0.87
CA GLN A 138 -5.99 -1.86 1.79
C GLN A 138 -6.93 -1.10 2.75
N TYR A 139 -6.49 0.03 3.31
CA TYR A 139 -7.30 0.85 4.22
C TYR A 139 -8.50 1.49 3.52
N GLU A 140 -8.32 1.95 2.27
CA GLU A 140 -9.39 2.48 1.42
C GLU A 140 -10.38 1.40 0.96
N GLY A 141 -10.10 0.12 1.23
CA GLY A 141 -10.92 -1.02 0.82
C GLY A 141 -10.74 -1.42 -0.65
N VAL A 142 -9.68 -0.92 -1.29
CA VAL A 142 -9.34 -1.26 -2.68
C VAL A 142 -8.65 -2.62 -2.71
N ALA A 143 -9.40 -3.65 -3.09
CA ALA A 143 -8.88 -5.01 -3.16
C ALA A 143 -7.99 -5.27 -4.40
N VAL A 144 -8.09 -4.45 -5.44
CA VAL A 144 -7.43 -4.66 -6.74
C VAL A 144 -6.64 -3.42 -7.14
N MET A 145 -5.36 -3.61 -7.46
CA MET A 145 -4.49 -2.58 -8.04
C MET A 145 -4.13 -2.94 -9.48
N LYS A 146 -3.84 -1.93 -10.30
CA LYS A 146 -3.20 -2.13 -11.60
C LYS A 146 -1.69 -1.95 -11.46
N LEU A 147 -0.93 -2.96 -11.84
CA LEU A 147 0.51 -2.89 -12.07
C LEU A 147 0.76 -2.71 -13.57
N PHE A 148 1.74 -1.89 -13.94
CA PHE A 148 2.15 -1.69 -15.35
C PHE A 148 1.00 -1.24 -16.26
N ASP A 149 0.00 -0.55 -15.70
CA ASP A 149 -1.29 -0.16 -16.33
C ASP A 149 -2.11 -1.27 -17.00
N ARG A 150 -1.64 -2.51 -16.99
CA ARG A 150 -2.22 -3.64 -17.72
C ARG A 150 -2.50 -4.85 -16.82
N ALA A 151 -1.74 -5.06 -15.75
CA ALA A 151 -1.86 -6.24 -14.89
C ALA A 151 -2.68 -5.95 -13.64
N LYS A 152 -3.84 -6.59 -13.47
CA LYS A 152 -4.66 -6.49 -12.26
C LYS A 152 -4.14 -7.44 -11.18
N VAL A 153 -3.87 -6.92 -10.00
CA VAL A 153 -3.30 -7.67 -8.87
C VAL A 153 -4.12 -7.44 -7.61
N ASN A 154 -4.32 -8.50 -6.83
CA ASN A 154 -4.98 -8.43 -5.53
C ASN A 154 -4.03 -7.86 -4.48
N VAL A 155 -4.39 -6.73 -3.88
CA VAL A 155 -3.58 -5.98 -2.91
C VAL A 155 -3.29 -6.82 -1.66
N ASN A 156 -4.33 -7.45 -1.08
CA ASN A 156 -4.20 -8.24 0.14
C ASN A 156 -3.28 -9.45 -0.04
N LEU A 157 -3.43 -10.16 -1.15
CA LEU A 157 -2.61 -11.33 -1.45
C LEU A 157 -1.19 -10.95 -1.85
N LEU A 158 -0.99 -9.78 -2.47
CA LEU A 158 0.33 -9.23 -2.74
C LEU A 158 1.07 -8.89 -1.44
N ILE A 159 0.41 -8.17 -0.52
CA ILE A 159 0.94 -7.88 0.82
C ILE A 159 1.31 -9.20 1.52
N PHE A 160 0.44 -10.19 1.49
CA PHE A 160 0.71 -11.51 2.08
C PHE A 160 1.91 -12.20 1.43
N LEU A 161 2.04 -12.15 0.10
CA LEU A 161 3.17 -12.74 -0.62
C LEU A 161 4.49 -12.07 -0.22
N LEU A 162 4.52 -10.74 -0.16
CA LEU A 162 5.69 -9.96 0.24
C LEU A 162 6.08 -10.28 1.68
N ASN A 163 5.13 -10.26 2.61
CA ASN A 163 5.35 -10.60 4.01
C ASN A 163 5.92 -12.02 4.19
N LYS A 164 5.35 -13.00 3.48
CA LYS A 164 5.80 -14.39 3.54
C LYS A 164 7.20 -14.58 2.97
N LYS A 165 7.60 -13.79 1.96
CA LYS A 165 8.83 -14.05 1.20
C LYS A 165 10.02 -13.20 1.61
N PHE A 166 9.79 -11.96 1.99
CA PHE A 166 10.86 -11.04 2.36
C PHE A 166 10.99 -10.86 3.88
N TYR A 167 9.90 -11.04 4.64
CA TYR A 167 9.87 -10.65 6.06
C TYR A 167 9.63 -11.78 7.05
N GLY A 168 9.37 -13.00 6.58
CA GLY A 168 9.45 -14.23 7.36
C GLY A 168 8.46 -14.32 8.54
N LYS A 169 7.60 -15.34 8.45
CA LYS A 169 7.67 -16.42 9.41
C LYS A 169 8.32 -17.61 8.71
#